data_AF-U2A6D5-F1
#
_entry.id   AF-U2A6D5-F1
#
_cell.length_a   1.000
_cell.length_b   1.000
_cell.length_c   1.000
_cell.angle_alpha   90.00
_cell.angle_beta   90.00
_cell.angle_gamma   90.00
#
_symmetry.space_group_name_H-M   'P 1'
#
loop_
_entity.id
_entity.type
_entity.pdbx_description
1 polymer ?
#
loop_
_entity_poly.entity_id
_entity_poly.type
_entity_poly.pdbx_seq_one_letter_code
_entity_poly.pdbx_strand_id
1 'polypeptide(L)'
;MNTTISPTIEPHFIIDKQGNKTFAILPIDDYNYLIEDYNHLKSILNYEEEHIPNEDTIKAIEQGLEEKKNGLLKGYTDIHQMFADILNDEEDDEQ
;
A
#
# COMPACT_ATOMS: atom_id res chain seq x y z
N MET A 1 -9.10 -14.18 33.08
CA MET A 1 -9.03 -13.75 31.67
C MET A 1 -10.46 -13.51 31.23
N ASN A 2 -10.87 -12.25 30.99
CA ASN A 2 -12.23 -11.95 30.55
C ASN A 2 -12.28 -12.13 29.04
N THR A 3 -13.03 -13.14 28.61
CA THR A 3 -13.30 -13.41 27.20
C THR A 3 -14.27 -12.34 26.72
N THR A 4 -13.78 -11.34 25.99
CA THR A 4 -14.63 -10.38 25.26
C THR A 4 -15.37 -11.16 24.18
N ILE A 5 -16.64 -11.43 24.43
CA ILE A 5 -17.54 -12.05 23.46
C ILE A 5 -17.91 -10.93 22.48
N SER A 6 -17.44 -10.99 21.22
CA SER A 6 -17.99 -10.14 20.17
C SER A 6 -19.48 -10.44 20.08
N PRO A 7 -20.38 -9.48 20.33
CA PRO A 7 -21.79 -9.75 20.27
C PRO A 7 -22.15 -9.95 18.79
N THR A 8 -22.37 -11.21 18.39
CA THR A 8 -22.92 -11.52 17.07
C THR A 8 -24.42 -11.28 17.15
N ILE A 9 -24.82 -10.01 17.22
CA ILE A 9 -26.24 -9.62 17.25
C ILE A 9 -26.69 -9.58 15.80
N GLU A 10 -27.69 -10.38 15.44
CA GLU A 10 -28.35 -10.22 14.16
C GLU A 10 -28.88 -8.78 14.05
N PRO A 11 -28.47 -8.01 13.02
CA PRO A 11 -28.83 -6.60 12.92
C PRO A 11 -30.34 -6.46 12.75
N HIS A 12 -30.95 -5.71 13.66
CA HIS A 12 -32.37 -5.42 13.61
C HIS A 12 -32.60 -4.21 12.69
N PHE A 13 -33.54 -4.33 11.76
CA PHE A 13 -33.84 -3.27 10.81
C PHE A 13 -35.23 -2.69 11.02
N ILE A 14 -35.36 -1.37 10.87
CA ILE A 14 -36.64 -0.71 10.67
C ILE A 14 -37.00 -0.84 9.20
N ILE A 15 -38.17 -1.42 8.93
CA ILE A 15 -38.66 -1.71 7.58
C ILE A 15 -39.80 -0.75 7.26
N ASP A 16 -39.76 -0.14 6.07
CA ASP A 16 -40.84 0.72 5.60
C ASP A 16 -42.10 -0.07 5.19
N LYS A 17 -43.15 0.65 4.79
CA LYS A 17 -44.42 0.04 4.35
C LYS A 17 -44.31 -0.78 3.05
N GLN A 18 -43.22 -0.62 2.30
CA GLN A 18 -42.94 -1.30 1.04
C GLN A 18 -42.02 -2.51 1.23
N GLY A 19 -41.51 -2.74 2.45
CA GLY A 19 -40.61 -3.84 2.76
C GLY A 19 -39.12 -3.49 2.71
N ASN A 20 -38.76 -2.21 2.49
CA ASN A 20 -37.36 -1.80 2.41
C ASN A 20 -36.78 -1.56 3.81
N LYS A 21 -35.56 -2.08 4.04
CA LYS A 21 -34.79 -1.78 5.26
C LYS A 21 -34.28 -0.34 5.19
N THR A 22 -34.70 0.50 6.13
CA THR A 22 -34.40 1.95 6.13
C THR A 22 -33.38 2.34 7.18
N PHE A 23 -33.43 1.73 8.37
CA PHE A 23 -32.50 1.98 9.47
C PHE A 23 -32.07 0.66 10.09
N ALA A 24 -30.85 0.62 10.63
CA ALA A 24 -30.38 -0.45 11.49
C ALA A 24 -30.41 0.01 12.96
N ILE A 25 -30.88 -0.84 13.85
CA ILE A 25 -30.88 -0.63 15.29
C ILE A 25 -29.67 -1.39 15.85
N LEU A 26 -28.82 -0.66 16.56
CA LEU A 26 -27.58 -1.16 17.15
C LEU A 26 -27.54 -0.76 18.63
N PRO A 27 -26.97 -1.59 19.51
CA PRO A 27 -26.52 -1.13 20.82
C PRO A 27 -25.60 0.08 20.68
N ILE A 28 -25.67 0.98 21.66
CA ILE A 28 -24.87 2.22 21.63
C ILE A 28 -23.36 1.93 21.58
N ASP A 29 -22.92 0.87 22.24
CA ASP A 29 -21.51 0.47 22.27
C ASP A 29 -21.03 0.00 20.89
N ASP A 30 -21.84 -0.81 20.19
CA ASP A 30 -21.53 -1.27 18.83
C ASP A 30 -21.52 -0.11 17.83
N TYR A 31 -22.45 0.84 17.98
CA TYR A 31 -22.46 2.07 17.16
C TYR A 31 -21.18 2.88 17.39
N ASN A 32 -20.79 3.11 18.64
CA ASN A 32 -19.58 3.87 18.96
C ASN A 32 -18.33 3.20 18.40
N TYR A 33 -18.24 1.87 18.52
CA TYR A 33 -17.15 1.09 17.94
C TYR A 33 -17.05 1.27 16.41
N LEU A 34 -18.18 1.21 15.69
CA LEU A 34 -18.21 1.45 14.25
C LEU A 34 -17.74 2.87 13.86
N ILE A 35 -18.06 3.87 14.68
CA ILE A 35 -17.62 5.25 14.47
C ILE A 35 -16.12 5.39 14.72
N GLU A 36 -15.58 4.74 15.76
CA GLU A 36 -14.14 4.71 16.04
C GLU A 36 -13.37 4.05 14.89
N ASP A 37 -13.81 2.88 14.43
CA ASP A 37 -13.22 2.16 13.29
C ASP A 37 -13.25 3.00 12.01
N TYR A 38 -14.38 3.67 11.74
CA TYR A 38 -14.50 4.58 10.59
C TYR A 38 -13.53 5.75 10.68
N ASN A 39 -13.39 6.38 11.85
CA ASN A 39 -12.47 7.50 12.04
C ASN A 39 -11.01 7.07 11.92
N HIS A 40 -10.67 5.89 12.44
CA HIS A 40 -9.34 5.30 12.28
C HIS A 40 -9.01 5.04 10.81
N LEU A 41 -9.92 4.39 10.08
CA LEU A 41 -9.75 4.14 8.64
C LEU A 41 -9.63 5.45 7.86
N LYS A 42 -10.47 6.45 8.17
CA LYS A 42 -10.40 7.77 7.56
C LYS A 42 -9.07 8.46 7.83
N SER A 43 -8.51 8.31 9.03
CA SER A 43 -7.20 8.86 9.37
C SER A 43 -6.08 8.24 8.53
N ILE A 44 -6.16 6.95 8.24
CA ILE A 44 -5.18 6.25 7.39
C ILE A 44 -5.34 6.69 5.94
N LEU A 45 -6.56 6.75 5.42
CA LEU A 45 -6.83 7.12 4.03
C LEU A 45 -6.52 8.59 3.73
N ASN A 46 -6.69 9.47 4.72
CA ASN A 46 -6.32 10.88 4.61
C ASN A 46 -4.83 11.13 4.89
N TYR A 47 -4.06 10.08 5.19
CA TYR A 47 -2.61 10.14 5.24
C TYR A 47 -2.08 10.11 3.79
N GLU A 48 -2.28 11.22 3.07
CA GLU A 48 -1.44 11.51 1.91
C GLU A 48 -0.05 11.85 2.46
N GLU A 49 0.78 10.83 2.65
CA GLU A 49 2.20 11.04 2.88
C GLU A 49 2.76 11.68 1.61
N GLU A 50 2.92 13.00 1.63
CA GLU A 50 3.63 13.74 0.59
C GLU A 50 5.09 13.27 0.63
N HIS A 51 5.39 12.25 -0.18
CA HIS A 51 6.71 11.65 -0.19
C HIS A 51 7.64 12.53 -1.01
N ILE A 52 8.12 13.61 -0.38
CA ILE A 52 9.16 14.47 -0.94
C ILE A 52 10.48 13.69 -0.87
N PRO A 53 11.10 13.34 -2.02
CA PRO A 53 12.38 12.65 -2.03
C PRO A 53 13.42 13.50 -1.29
N ASN A 54 14.24 12.87 -0.46
CA ASN A 54 15.37 13.57 0.15
C ASN A 54 16.44 13.91 -0.91
N GLU A 55 17.39 14.77 -0.57
CA GLU A 55 18.42 15.23 -1.51
C GLU A 55 19.20 14.08 -2.15
N ASP A 56 19.49 13.02 -1.38
CA ASP A 56 20.21 11.85 -1.88
C ASP A 56 19.40 11.06 -2.91
N THR A 57 18.09 10.94 -2.68
CA THR A 57 17.17 10.29 -3.62
C THR A 57 17.07 11.09 -4.92
N ILE A 58 17.01 12.43 -4.82
CA ILE A 58 17.01 13.31 -6.00
C ILE A 58 18.30 13.11 -6.80
N LYS A 59 19.47 13.14 -6.13
CA LYS A 59 20.77 12.93 -6.77
C LYS A 59 20.88 11.57 -7.46
N ALA A 60 20.41 10.51 -6.81
CA ALA A 60 20.43 9.16 -7.39
C ALA A 60 19.57 9.07 -8.66
N ILE A 61 18.41 9.73 -8.67
CA ILE A 61 17.55 9.81 -9.86
C ILE A 61 18.24 10.58 -10.98
N GLU A 62 18.83 11.74 -10.68
CA GLU A 62 19.54 12.56 -11.66
C GLU A 62 20.73 11.81 -12.27
N GLN A 63 21.51 11.12 -11.44
CA GLN A 63 22.63 10.29 -11.88
C GLN A 63 22.16 9.17 -12.80
N GLY A 64 21.13 8.41 -12.42
CA GLY A 64 20.61 7.31 -13.24
C GLY A 64 20.07 7.79 -14.60
N LEU A 65 19.48 8.98 -14.66
CA LEU A 65 19.05 9.59 -15.93
C LEU A 65 20.23 9.94 -16.83
N GLU A 66 21.31 10.47 -16.28
CA GLU A 66 22.52 10.81 -17.04
C GLU A 66 23.27 9.56 -17.51
N GLU A 67 23.39 8.52 -16.66
CA GLU A 67 23.95 7.21 -17.04
C GLU A 67 23.16 6.56 -18.18
N LYS A 68 21.82 6.64 -18.13
CA LYS A 68 20.96 6.18 -19.23
C LYS A 68 21.24 6.95 -20.53
N LYS A 69 21.32 8.28 -20.45
CA LYS A 69 21.57 9.15 -21.61
C LYS A 69 22.94 8.87 -22.25
N ASN A 70 23.93 8.56 -21.42
CA ASN A 70 25.28 8.26 -21.86
C ASN A 70 25.47 6.79 -22.27
N GLY A 71 24.40 5.97 -22.22
CA GLY A 71 24.44 4.57 -22.64
C GLY A 71 25.15 3.62 -21.67
N LEU A 72 25.39 4.04 -20.42
CA LEU A 72 26.01 3.20 -19.38
C LEU A 72 25.03 2.18 -18.80
N LEU A 73 23.72 2.38 -18.97
CA LEU A 73 22.70 1.46 -18.47
C LEU A 73 22.25 0.50 -19.57
N LYS A 74 22.39 -0.81 -19.29
CA LYS A 74 21.86 -1.88 -20.13
C LYS A 74 20.50 -2.34 -19.60
N GLY A 75 19.47 -2.26 -20.43
CA GLY A 75 18.14 -2.77 -20.10
C GLY A 75 18.05 -4.26 -20.40
N TYR A 76 17.55 -5.03 -19.44
CA TYR A 76 17.35 -6.48 -19.60
C TYR A 76 15.86 -6.81 -19.58
N THR A 77 15.42 -7.64 -20.52
CA THR A 77 14.07 -8.24 -20.53
C THR A 77 14.08 -9.69 -20.09
N ASP A 78 15.25 -10.33 -20.09
CA ASP A 78 15.49 -11.70 -19.63
C ASP A 78 16.52 -11.68 -18.49
N ILE A 79 16.15 -12.27 -17.36
CA ILE A 79 16.99 -12.34 -16.17
C ILE A 79 18.23 -13.23 -16.38
N HIS A 80 18.13 -14.26 -17.22
CA HIS A 80 19.27 -15.14 -17.54
C HIS A 80 20.33 -14.40 -18.34
N GLN A 81 19.91 -13.51 -19.24
CA GLN A 81 20.82 -12.65 -19.99
C GLN A 81 21.53 -11.66 -19.06
N MET A 82 20.80 -11.06 -18.12
CA MET A 82 21.39 -10.16 -17.12
C MET A 82 22.46 -10.86 -16.28
N PHE A 83 22.18 -12.05 -15.77
CA PHE A 83 23.17 -12.81 -14.98
C PHE A 83 24.35 -13.28 -15.82
N ALA A 84 24.14 -13.68 -17.07
CA ALA A 84 25.23 -14.06 -17.96
C ALA A 84 26.21 -12.90 -18.16
N ASP A 85 25.71 -11.70 -18.43
CA ASP A 85 26.57 -10.52 -18.64
C ASP A 85 27.34 -10.16 -17.35
N ILE A 86 26.69 -10.17 -16.18
CA ILE A 86 27.35 -9.91 -14.89
C ILE A 86 28.47 -10.92 -14.61
N LEU A 87 28.25 -12.21 -14.93
CA LEU A 87 29.20 -13.27 -14.64
C LEU A 87 30.33 -13.36 -15.68
N ASN A 88 30.13 -12.84 -16.89
CA ASN A 88 31.11 -12.86 -17.98
C ASN A 88 31.96 -11.58 -18.04
N ASP A 89 31.55 -10.49 -17.38
CA ASP A 89 32.31 -9.22 -17.34
C ASP A 89 33.62 -9.30 -16.52
N GLU A 90 33.94 -10.44 -15.87
CA GLU A 90 35.19 -10.63 -15.09
C GLU A 90 36.42 -11.10 -15.92
N GLU A 91 36.33 -11.27 -17.25
CA GLU A 91 37.43 -11.84 -18.06
C GLU A 91 38.32 -10.84 -18.84
N ASP A 92 38.07 -9.52 -18.80
CA ASP A 92 38.76 -8.54 -19.68
C ASP A 92 39.79 -7.60 -18.99
N ASP A 93 40.20 -7.86 -17.74
CA ASP A 93 41.21 -7.06 -17.01
C ASP A 93 42.64 -7.66 -17.00
N GLU A 94 42.98 -8.55 -17.94
CA GLU A 94 44.38 -8.95 -18.18
C GLU A 94 44.78 -8.81 -19.66
N GLN A 95 45.30 -7.62 -20.04
CA GLN A 95 46.33 -7.47 -21.08
C GLN A 95 47.06 -6.13 -21.05
#